data_AF-A0AAW0UKL1-F1
#
_entry.id   AF-A0AAW0UKL1-F1
#
_cell.length_a   1.000
_cell.length_b   1.000
_cell.length_c   1.000
_cell.angle_alpha   90.00
_cell.angle_beta   90.00
_cell.angle_gamma   90.00
#
_symmetry.space_group_name_H-M   'P 1'
#
loop_
_entity.id
_entity.type
_entity.pdbx_description
1 polymer ?
#
loop_
_entity_poly.entity_id
_entity_poly.type
_entity_poly.pdbx_seq_one_letter_code
_entity_poly.pdbx_strand_id
1 'polypeptide(L)'
;MKFAVTLASFLVLFALSSAQTDVGWCRCGSFVSSRHMEIMVLELPEITINDCDSHNQCKNACSKEINTMTNNMDLWSTVDGDTVGQYFCNELFQHGFFWIHNSYIHGYYEVCGGPWEYTGIDSQQQLCCTNHEHIHCVSRI
;
A
#
# COMPACT_ATOMS: atom_id res chain seq x y z
N MET A 1 -4.04 -32.38 -57.18
CA MET A 1 -3.89 -31.32 -56.15
C MET A 1 -5.17 -31.27 -55.32
N LYS A 2 -5.26 -32.06 -54.24
CA LYS A 2 -6.45 -32.16 -53.37
C LYS A 2 -6.02 -32.54 -51.94
N PHE A 3 -5.26 -31.69 -51.27
CA PHE A 3 -4.86 -31.93 -49.87
C PHE A 3 -4.74 -30.66 -49.02
N ALA A 4 -5.30 -29.52 -49.47
CA ALA A 4 -5.06 -28.22 -48.83
C ALA A 4 -6.24 -27.66 -48.02
N VAL A 5 -7.36 -28.39 -47.89
CA VAL A 5 -8.62 -27.79 -47.37
C VAL A 5 -8.97 -28.21 -45.93
N THR A 6 -8.30 -29.21 -45.36
CA THR A 6 -8.73 -29.82 -44.08
C THR A 6 -7.99 -29.35 -42.82
N LEU A 7 -7.22 -28.25 -42.87
CA LEU A 7 -6.43 -27.79 -41.71
C LEU A 7 -6.83 -26.42 -41.13
N ALA A 8 -7.91 -25.81 -41.62
CA ALA A 8 -8.31 -24.46 -41.22
C ALA A 8 -9.38 -24.39 -40.11
N SER A 9 -9.99 -25.52 -39.72
CA SER A 9 -11.15 -25.52 -38.80
C SER A 9 -10.84 -25.77 -37.32
N PHE A 10 -9.59 -25.98 -36.92
CA PHE A 10 -9.25 -26.35 -35.52
C PHE A 10 -8.68 -25.22 -34.65
N LEU A 11 -8.49 -24.01 -35.19
CA LEU A 11 -7.85 -22.89 -34.47
C LEU A 11 -8.80 -21.93 -33.77
N VAL A 12 -10.12 -22.14 -33.83
CA VAL A 12 -11.13 -21.17 -33.29
C VAL A 12 -11.64 -21.54 -31.89
N LEU A 13 -11.28 -22.71 -31.33
CA LEU A 13 -11.90 -23.22 -30.10
C LEU A 13 -11.22 -22.83 -28.78
N PHE A 14 -10.10 -22.09 -28.80
CA PHE A 14 -9.35 -21.78 -27.57
C PHE A 14 -9.43 -20.32 -27.09
N ALA A 15 -10.27 -19.47 -27.70
CA ALA A 15 -10.36 -18.05 -27.34
C ALA A 15 -11.32 -17.71 -26.18
N LEU A 16 -11.83 -18.70 -25.43
CA LEU A 16 -12.85 -18.49 -24.39
C LEU A 16 -12.37 -18.66 -22.93
N SER A 17 -11.07 -18.86 -22.70
CA SER A 17 -10.52 -19.05 -21.35
C SER A 17 -9.86 -17.78 -20.81
N SER A 18 -10.65 -16.82 -20.31
CA SER A 18 -10.30 -15.88 -19.22
C SER A 18 -11.41 -14.84 -19.01
N ALA A 19 -12.61 -15.32 -18.74
CA ALA A 19 -13.59 -14.53 -17.99
C ALA A 19 -13.90 -15.30 -16.71
N GLN A 20 -12.85 -15.73 -15.99
CA GLN A 20 -13.02 -15.94 -14.56
C GLN A 20 -13.21 -14.53 -14.01
N THR A 21 -14.36 -14.29 -13.39
CA THR A 21 -14.48 -13.22 -12.38
C THR A 21 -13.48 -13.58 -11.30
N ASP A 22 -12.22 -13.23 -11.54
CA ASP A 22 -11.15 -13.37 -10.57
C ASP A 22 -11.58 -12.53 -9.39
N VAL A 23 -11.78 -13.20 -8.25
CA VAL A 23 -12.05 -12.51 -7.00
C VAL A 23 -10.88 -11.56 -6.80
N GLY A 24 -11.17 -10.27 -6.93
CA GLY A 24 -10.13 -9.27 -6.81
C GLY A 24 -9.61 -9.25 -5.38
N TRP A 25 -8.36 -8.86 -5.23
CA TRP A 25 -7.75 -8.65 -3.94
C TRP A 25 -6.99 -7.35 -3.93
N CYS A 26 -6.76 -6.81 -2.74
CA CYS A 26 -5.96 -5.63 -2.59
C CYS A 26 -5.12 -5.63 -1.32
N ARG A 27 -3.97 -4.96 -1.41
CA ARG A 27 -3.06 -4.72 -0.29
C ARG A 27 -3.09 -3.25 0.08
N CYS A 28 -2.98 -2.98 1.37
CA CYS A 28 -2.92 -1.63 1.89
C CYS A 28 -1.58 -1.44 2.58
N GLY A 29 -0.98 -0.28 2.40
CA GLY A 29 0.31 0.04 3.00
C GLY A 29 0.44 1.51 3.31
N SER A 30 1.38 1.84 4.17
CA SER A 30 1.80 3.23 4.37
C SER A 30 3.30 3.34 4.16
N PHE A 31 3.70 4.43 3.53
CA PHE A 31 5.07 4.66 3.11
C PHE A 31 5.56 6.01 3.63
N VAL A 32 6.82 6.06 4.06
CA VAL A 32 7.51 7.33 4.32
C VAL A 32 8.20 7.79 3.04
N SER A 33 7.90 9.01 2.62
CA SER A 33 8.61 9.65 1.52
C SER A 33 9.95 10.21 2.01
N SER A 34 11.03 9.75 1.38
CA SER A 34 12.35 10.36 1.45
C SER A 34 12.70 10.99 0.10
N ARG A 35 13.76 11.79 0.05
CA ARG A 35 14.15 12.58 -1.13
C ARG A 35 14.38 11.72 -2.40
N HIS A 36 14.64 10.42 -2.24
CA HIS A 36 14.97 9.50 -3.34
C HIS A 36 14.23 8.16 -3.30
N MET A 37 13.39 7.91 -2.30
CA MET A 37 12.75 6.61 -2.13
C MET A 37 11.51 6.68 -1.24
N GLU A 38 10.59 5.76 -1.48
CA GLU A 38 9.47 5.43 -0.59
C GLU A 38 9.85 4.20 0.22
N ILE A 39 9.69 4.25 1.54
CA ILE A 39 9.98 3.11 2.44
C ILE A 39 8.67 2.71 3.10
N MET A 40 8.28 1.44 2.97
CA MET A 40 7.08 0.92 3.61
C MET A 40 7.29 0.88 5.13
N VAL A 41 6.33 1.42 5.88
CA VAL A 41 6.33 1.46 7.36
C VAL A 41 5.09 0.80 7.96
N LEU A 42 4.12 0.45 7.13
CA LEU A 42 2.93 -0.31 7.49
C LEU A 42 2.55 -1.18 6.31
N GLU A 43 2.34 -2.47 6.57
CA GLU A 43 1.71 -3.39 5.65
C GLU A 43 0.50 -4.01 6.35
N LEU A 44 -0.67 -3.90 5.73
CA LEU A 44 -1.90 -4.47 6.27
C LEU A 44 -2.27 -5.77 5.53
N PRO A 45 -3.08 -6.64 6.17
CA PRO A 45 -3.58 -7.84 5.52
C PRO A 45 -4.32 -7.56 4.22
N GLU A 46 -4.31 -8.54 3.33
CA GLU A 46 -5.05 -8.48 2.07
C GLU A 46 -6.55 -8.38 2.31
N ILE A 47 -7.22 -7.53 1.52
CA ILE A 47 -8.67 -7.34 1.56
C ILE A 47 -9.25 -7.84 0.23
N THR A 48 -10.27 -8.70 0.34
CA THR A 48 -11.03 -9.18 -0.81
C THR A 48 -11.91 -8.06 -1.38
N ILE A 49 -11.86 -7.87 -2.70
CA ILE A 49 -12.70 -6.95 -3.46
C ILE A 49 -13.44 -7.72 -4.56
N ASN A 50 -14.34 -7.05 -5.29
CA ASN A 50 -15.18 -7.72 -6.28
C ASN A 50 -14.37 -8.24 -7.47
N ASP A 51 -13.53 -7.39 -8.04
CA ASP A 51 -12.70 -7.62 -9.22
C ASP A 51 -11.50 -6.68 -9.21
N CYS A 52 -10.57 -6.87 -10.14
CA CYS A 52 -9.36 -6.05 -10.26
C CYS A 52 -9.61 -4.65 -10.84
N ASP A 53 -10.82 -4.35 -11.30
CA ASP A 53 -11.22 -3.01 -11.76
C ASP A 53 -11.83 -2.18 -10.61
N SER A 54 -12.06 -2.79 -9.45
CA SER A 54 -12.69 -2.19 -8.28
C SER A 54 -11.75 -1.31 -7.45
N HIS A 55 -10.99 -0.43 -8.11
CA HIS A 55 -10.01 0.49 -7.48
C HIS A 55 -10.65 1.35 -6.38
N ASN A 56 -11.86 1.86 -6.58
CA ASN A 56 -12.54 2.68 -5.58
C ASN A 56 -12.94 1.86 -4.32
N GLN A 57 -13.31 0.59 -4.49
CA GLN A 57 -13.61 -0.29 -3.37
C GLN A 57 -12.35 -0.52 -2.54
N CYS A 58 -11.25 -0.85 -3.21
CA CYS A 58 -9.93 -1.01 -2.61
C CYS A 58 -9.48 0.27 -1.88
N LYS A 59 -9.49 1.42 -2.56
CA LYS A 59 -9.14 2.72 -1.99
C LYS A 59 -9.91 3.01 -0.70
N ASN A 60 -11.22 2.83 -0.72
CA ASN A 60 -12.07 3.11 0.45
C ASN A 60 -11.81 2.14 1.60
N ALA A 61 -11.62 0.85 1.30
CA ALA A 61 -11.30 -0.16 2.29
C ALA A 61 -9.93 0.12 2.95
N CYS A 62 -8.88 0.32 2.14
CA CYS A 62 -7.55 0.66 2.64
C CYS A 62 -7.54 1.98 3.42
N SER A 63 -8.26 2.99 2.94
CA SER A 63 -8.38 4.26 3.64
C SER A 63 -8.96 4.10 5.04
N LYS A 64 -10.00 3.28 5.15
CA LYS A 64 -10.66 3.00 6.42
C LYS A 64 -9.74 2.20 7.36
N GLU A 65 -9.10 1.15 6.85
CA GLU A 65 -8.23 0.29 7.68
C GLU A 65 -7.01 1.06 8.18
N ILE A 66 -6.34 1.81 7.31
CA ILE A 66 -5.21 2.67 7.70
C ILE A 66 -5.65 3.67 8.77
N ASN A 67 -6.74 4.40 8.56
CA ASN A 67 -7.23 5.38 9.54
C ASN A 67 -7.65 4.73 10.86
N THR A 68 -8.20 3.52 10.83
CA THR A 68 -8.60 2.79 12.05
C THR A 68 -7.36 2.38 12.84
N MET A 69 -6.36 1.82 12.17
CA MET A 69 -5.10 1.38 12.79
C MET A 69 -4.24 2.54 13.31
N THR A 70 -4.35 3.73 12.70
CA THR A 70 -3.45 4.86 12.97
C THR A 70 -4.14 6.07 13.61
N ASN A 71 -5.41 5.92 14.02
CA ASN A 71 -6.27 7.02 14.47
C ASN A 71 -6.23 8.23 13.52
N ASN A 72 -6.53 8.00 12.24
CA ASN A 72 -6.46 8.98 11.16
C ASN A 72 -5.04 9.53 10.93
N MET A 73 -4.04 8.64 10.91
CA MET A 73 -2.62 8.96 10.76
C MET A 73 -2.13 10.05 11.74
N ASP A 74 -2.63 10.00 12.98
CA ASP A 74 -2.12 10.81 14.08
C ASP A 74 -0.92 10.09 14.70
N LEU A 75 0.28 10.58 14.38
CA LEU A 75 1.54 9.95 14.78
C LEU A 75 1.74 9.94 16.30
N TRP A 76 1.03 10.80 17.04
CA TRP A 76 1.11 10.89 18.50
C TRP A 76 -0.02 10.15 19.21
N SER A 77 -0.97 9.61 18.46
CA SER A 77 -2.01 8.75 19.04
C SER A 77 -1.42 7.44 19.52
N THR A 78 -1.86 6.99 20.69
CA THR A 78 -1.46 5.70 21.25
C THR A 78 -2.36 4.59 20.73
N VAL A 79 -1.75 3.58 20.12
CA VAL A 79 -2.41 2.36 19.64
C VAL A 79 -1.59 1.18 20.16
N ASP A 80 -2.24 0.26 20.87
CA ASP A 80 -1.61 -0.94 21.45
C ASP A 80 -0.38 -0.69 22.35
N GLY A 81 -0.37 0.44 23.04
CA GLY A 81 0.62 0.78 24.08
C GLY A 81 1.79 1.65 23.61
N ASP A 82 1.97 1.80 22.30
CA ASP A 82 2.95 2.73 21.69
C ASP A 82 2.24 3.80 20.84
N THR A 83 2.95 4.87 20.50
CA THR A 83 2.41 5.83 19.53
C THR A 83 2.52 5.28 18.11
N VAL A 84 1.61 5.68 17.22
CA VAL A 84 1.69 5.31 15.78
C VAL A 84 3.06 5.69 15.18
N GLY A 85 3.58 6.87 15.51
CA GLY A 85 4.90 7.28 15.06
C GLY A 85 6.03 6.43 15.64
N GLN A 86 5.91 5.97 16.89
CA GLN A 86 6.88 5.05 17.50
C GLN A 86 6.89 3.70 16.79
N TYR A 87 5.72 3.18 16.41
CA TYR A 87 5.60 1.98 15.60
C TYR A 87 6.34 2.15 14.25
N PHE A 88 6.08 3.24 13.53
CA PHE A 88 6.77 3.50 12.25
C PHE A 88 8.28 3.68 12.40
N CYS A 89 8.75 4.38 13.43
CA CYS A 89 10.18 4.53 13.69
C CYS A 89 10.86 3.19 14.00
N ASN A 90 10.16 2.27 14.67
CA ASN A 90 10.66 0.93 14.92
C ASN A 90 10.75 0.09 13.63
N GLU A 91 9.73 0.12 12.79
CA GLU A 91 9.76 -0.53 11.47
C GLU A 91 10.93 0.00 10.62
N LEU A 92 11.08 1.32 10.55
CA LEU A 92 12.21 1.95 9.85
C LEU A 92 13.56 1.50 10.39
N PHE A 93 13.71 1.41 11.70
CA PHE A 93 14.93 0.93 12.34
C PHE A 93 15.24 -0.52 11.97
N GLN A 94 14.23 -1.40 11.94
CA GLN A 94 14.39 -2.80 11.51
C GLN A 94 14.81 -2.91 10.03
N HIS A 95 14.36 -1.97 9.20
CA HIS A 95 14.78 -1.84 7.80
C HIS A 95 16.12 -1.09 7.61
N GLY A 96 16.82 -0.71 8.69
CA GLY A 96 18.13 -0.07 8.65
C GLY A 96 18.10 1.45 8.47
N PHE A 97 16.93 2.08 8.60
CA PHE A 97 16.75 3.52 8.54
C PHE A 97 16.76 4.12 9.95
N PHE A 98 17.95 4.54 10.38
CA PHE A 98 18.14 5.05 11.73
C PHE A 98 17.61 6.47 11.93
N TRP A 99 17.67 7.30 10.89
CA TRP A 99 17.35 8.73 10.96
C TRP A 99 16.37 9.12 9.86
N ILE A 100 15.18 9.57 10.25
CA ILE A 100 14.17 10.16 9.37
C ILE A 100 13.82 11.54 9.91
N HIS A 101 13.67 12.52 9.03
CA HIS A 101 13.43 13.90 9.45
C HIS A 101 12.47 14.61 8.50
N ASN A 102 11.43 15.21 9.09
CA ASN A 102 10.43 16.04 8.41
C ASN A 102 9.77 15.34 7.21
N SER A 103 9.50 14.04 7.34
CA SER A 103 8.85 13.26 6.28
C SER A 103 7.38 13.02 6.59
N TYR A 104 6.52 13.12 5.59
CA TYR A 104 5.14 12.69 5.72
C TYR A 104 5.01 11.19 5.48
N ILE A 105 4.03 10.58 6.14
CA ILE A 105 3.61 9.21 5.88
C ILE A 105 2.37 9.26 4.99
N HIS A 106 2.40 8.50 3.91
CA HIS A 106 1.37 8.47 2.90
C HIS A 106 0.73 7.08 2.85
N GLY A 107 -0.60 7.03 2.83
CA GLY A 107 -1.34 5.79 2.62
C GLY A 107 -1.41 5.42 1.14
N TYR A 108 -1.21 4.14 0.84
CA TYR A 108 -1.29 3.58 -0.50
C TYR A 108 -2.11 2.29 -0.52
N TYR A 109 -2.60 1.95 -1.71
CA TYR A 109 -3.29 0.71 -1.99
C TYR A 109 -2.77 0.08 -3.28
N GLU A 110 -2.78 -1.24 -3.36
CA GLU A 110 -2.37 -2.03 -4.53
C GLU A 110 -3.53 -2.97 -4.90
N VAL A 111 -4.00 -2.90 -6.14
CA VAL A 111 -5.08 -3.75 -6.66
C VAL A 111 -4.47 -4.87 -7.49
N CYS A 112 -4.73 -6.13 -7.11
CA CYS A 112 -4.34 -7.33 -7.86
C CYS A 112 -2.87 -7.37 -8.34
N GLY A 113 -1.92 -6.87 -7.54
CA GLY A 113 -0.50 -6.85 -7.90
C GLY A 113 -0.10 -5.75 -8.89
N GLY A 114 -0.97 -4.75 -9.07
CA GLY A 114 -0.73 -3.56 -9.87
C GLY A 114 0.22 -2.55 -9.20
N PRO A 115 0.29 -1.31 -9.72
CA PRO A 115 1.05 -0.27 -9.05
C PRO A 115 0.42 0.13 -7.71
N TRP A 116 1.24 0.59 -6.78
CA TRP A 116 0.75 1.26 -5.57
C TRP A 116 0.15 2.62 -5.95
N GLU A 117 -1.09 2.86 -5.53
CA GLU A 117 -1.85 4.07 -5.77
C GLU A 117 -2.14 4.79 -4.46
N TYR A 118 -2.05 6.11 -4.50
CA TYR A 118 -2.22 6.95 -3.30
C TYR A 118 -3.68 6.98 -2.84
N THR A 119 -3.92 6.72 -1.55
CA THR A 119 -5.28 6.70 -0.97
C THR A 119 -5.86 8.10 -0.78
N GLY A 120 -5.05 9.16 -0.78
CA GLY A 120 -5.49 10.49 -0.35
C GLY A 120 -5.31 10.76 1.15
N ILE A 121 -4.62 9.87 1.87
CA ILE A 121 -4.38 10.00 3.31
C ILE A 121 -2.91 10.29 3.55
N ASP A 122 -2.67 11.34 4.32
CA ASP A 122 -1.36 11.72 4.83
C ASP A 122 -1.35 11.76 6.35
N SER A 123 -0.17 11.63 6.94
CA SER A 123 0.03 11.91 8.36
C SER A 123 -0.27 13.35 8.71
N GLN A 124 -0.94 13.55 9.84
CA GLN A 124 -1.30 14.88 10.33
C GLN A 124 -0.05 15.70 10.70
N GLN A 125 0.99 15.00 11.17
CA GLN A 125 2.28 15.58 11.50
C GLN A 125 3.39 14.90 10.69
N GLN A 126 4.54 15.56 10.62
CA GLN A 126 5.74 14.96 10.04
C GLN A 126 6.35 13.95 11.02
N LEU A 127 6.85 12.84 10.49
CA LEU A 127 7.59 11.84 11.22
C LEU A 127 9.06 12.27 11.37
N CYS A 128 9.55 12.22 12.60
CA CYS A 128 10.96 12.33 12.92
C CYS A 128 11.39 11.17 13.81
N CYS A 129 12.40 10.44 13.34
CA CYS A 129 12.94 9.25 14.03
C CYS A 129 14.42 9.44 14.31
N THR A 130 14.86 9.11 15.53
CA THR A 130 16.28 9.02 15.88
C THR A 130 16.53 7.71 16.60
N ASN A 131 17.26 6.79 15.96
CA ASN A 131 17.64 5.51 16.54
C ASN A 131 16.42 4.79 17.15
N HIS A 132 15.44 4.43 16.31
CA HIS A 132 14.12 3.87 16.65
C HIS A 132 13.15 4.80 17.42
N GLU A 133 13.59 5.89 18.03
CA GLU A 133 12.70 6.75 18.85
C GLU A 133 11.94 7.75 17.99
N HIS A 134 10.62 7.82 18.18
CA HIS A 134 9.78 8.87 17.64
C HIS A 134 9.94 10.15 18.46
N ILE A 135 10.41 11.21 17.81
CA ILE A 135 10.69 12.50 18.45
C ILE A 135 9.92 13.62 17.76
N HIS A 136 9.76 14.74 18.46
CA HIS A 136 9.25 15.95 17.82
C HIS A 136 10.22 16.45 16.74
N CYS A 137 9.67 16.76 15.57
CA CYS A 137 10.41 17.40 14.51
C CYS A 137 10.82 18.83 14.92
N VAL A 138 12.13 19.04 15.10
CA VAL A 138 12.70 20.38 15.28
C VAL A 138 13.02 20.97 13.91
N SER A 139 12.36 22.07 13.54
CA SER A 139 12.81 22.88 12.42
C SER A 139 14.17 23.49 12.79
N ARG A 140 15.24 23.17 12.05
CA ARG A 140 16.45 23.99 12.13
C ARG A 140 16.09 25.38 11.59
N ILE A 141 16.08 26.37 12.48
CA ILE A 141 16.02 27.81 12.17
C ILE A 141 17.32 28.19 11.46
#